data_AF-A0A970LX29-F1
#
_entry.id   AF-A0A970LX29-F1
#
_cell.length_a   1.000
_cell.length_b   1.000
_cell.length_c   1.000
_cell.angle_alpha   90.00
_cell.angle_beta   90.00
_cell.angle_gamma   90.00
#
_symmetry.space_group_name_H-M   'P 1'
#
loop_
_entity.id
_entity.type
_entity.pdbx_description
1 polymer ?
#
loop_
_entity_poly.entity_id
_entity_poly.type
_entity_poly.pdbx_seq_one_letter_code
_entity_poly.pdbx_strand_id
1 'polypeptide(L)'
;MLIKYIKSDLYRYTGKVSFKLFIKNYLFNRGFNFSFWLRIASSKTFLAKLAYPIYYYKRKQYGIDIHTTTKIGYGLYIGHGGPLVINPTAELGHNVNLSQFTTIGA
;
A
#
# COMPACT_ATOMS: atom_id res chain seq x y z
N MET A 1 10.51 -9.39 -7.34
CA MET A 1 9.35 -9.61 -6.44
C MET A 1 8.48 -8.37 -6.28
N LEU A 2 9.03 -7.17 -6.01
CA LEU A 2 8.29 -5.91 -5.84
C LEU A 2 7.24 -5.61 -6.93
N ILE A 3 7.60 -5.73 -8.21
CA ILE A 3 6.69 -5.45 -9.33
C ILE A 3 5.45 -6.37 -9.28
N LYS A 4 5.58 -7.63 -8.82
CA LYS A 4 4.45 -8.56 -8.67
C LYS A 4 3.47 -8.06 -7.59
N TYR A 5 3.96 -7.54 -6.47
CA TYR A 5 3.13 -6.91 -5.44
C TYR A 5 2.34 -5.72 -6.00
N ILE A 6 3.03 -4.76 -6.63
CA ILE A 6 2.38 -3.57 -7.17
C ILE A 6 1.35 -3.92 -8.24
N LYS A 7 1.66 -4.86 -9.15
CA LYS A 7 0.70 -5.34 -10.15
C LYS A 7 -0.50 -6.03 -9.51
N SER A 8 -0.29 -6.83 -8.46
CA SER A 8 -1.38 -7.49 -7.73
C SER A 8 -2.27 -6.49 -7.00
N ASP A 9 -1.69 -5.45 -6.39
CA ASP A 9 -2.45 -4.39 -5.72
C ASP A 9 -3.27 -3.61 -6.77
N LEU A 10 -2.66 -3.24 -7.90
CA LEU A 10 -3.37 -2.56 -9.00
C LEU A 10 -4.56 -3.38 -9.50
N TYR A 11 -4.39 -4.69 -9.66
CA TYR A 11 -5.44 -5.60 -10.10
C TYR A 11 -6.67 -5.54 -9.18
N ARG A 12 -6.50 -5.31 -7.86
CA ARG A 12 -7.63 -5.14 -6.94
C ARG A 12 -8.48 -3.91 -7.24
N TYR A 13 -7.90 -2.86 -7.83
CA TYR A 13 -8.62 -1.63 -8.15
C TYR A 13 -9.31 -1.66 -9.52
N THR A 14 -8.84 -2.50 -10.44
CA THR A 14 -9.22 -2.40 -11.86
C THR A 14 -9.64 -3.71 -12.51
N GLY A 15 -9.36 -4.85 -11.89
CA GLY A 15 -9.51 -6.18 -12.49
C GLY A 15 -8.59 -6.45 -13.69
N LYS A 16 -7.70 -5.53 -14.04
CA LYS A 16 -6.78 -5.62 -15.20
C LYS A 16 -5.49 -4.86 -14.93
N VAL A 17 -4.36 -5.40 -15.38
CA VAL A 17 -3.06 -4.73 -15.25
C VAL A 17 -2.68 -4.08 -16.58
N SER A 18 -2.63 -2.75 -16.62
CA SER A 18 -2.10 -1.99 -17.76
C SER A 18 -1.40 -0.72 -17.31
N PHE A 19 -0.48 -0.20 -18.12
CA PHE A 19 0.26 1.01 -17.78
C PHE A 19 -0.64 2.25 -17.67
N LYS A 20 -1.62 2.39 -18.57
CA LYS A 20 -2.63 3.47 -18.51
C LYS A 20 -3.43 3.42 -17.20
N LEU A 21 -3.84 2.22 -16.78
CA LEU A 21 -4.57 2.02 -15.53
C LEU A 21 -3.67 2.27 -14.31
N PHE A 22 -2.39 1.90 -14.39
CA PHE A 22 -1.41 2.20 -13.36
C PHE A 22 -1.31 3.71 -13.14
N ILE A 23 -1.06 4.50 -14.19
CA ILE A 23 -0.95 5.96 -14.09
C ILE A 23 -2.24 6.57 -13.54
N LYS A 24 -3.41 6.15 -14.06
CA LYS A 24 -4.71 6.63 -13.56
C LYS A 24 -4.87 6.37 -12.05
N ASN A 25 -4.64 5.15 -11.59
CA ASN A 25 -4.82 4.82 -10.17
C ASN A 25 -3.74 5.43 -9.29
N TYR A 26 -2.52 5.54 -9.78
CA TYR A 26 -1.43 6.19 -9.05
C TYR A 26 -1.75 7.66 -8.76
N LEU A 27 -2.36 8.38 -9.70
CA LEU A 27 -2.70 9.80 -9.55
C LEU A 27 -4.00 10.04 -8.79
N PHE A 28 -5.04 9.21 -9.02
CA PHE A 28 -6.39 9.50 -8.53
C PHE A 28 -6.86 8.61 -7.37
N ASN A 29 -6.20 7.48 -7.09
CA ASN A 29 -6.57 6.59 -5.99
C ASN A 29 -5.59 6.69 -4.83
N ARG A 30 -6.03 7.30 -3.72
CA ARG A 30 -5.20 7.50 -2.52
C ARG A 30 -4.69 6.18 -1.93
N GLY A 31 -5.54 5.16 -1.88
CA GLY A 31 -5.20 3.83 -1.34
C GLY A 31 -4.10 3.16 -2.17
N PHE A 32 -4.23 3.19 -3.50
CA PHE A 32 -3.21 2.64 -4.40
C PHE A 32 -1.92 3.46 -4.39
N ASN A 33 -2.01 4.80 -4.35
CA ASN A 33 -0.84 5.66 -4.23
C ASN A 33 -0.05 5.35 -2.95
N PHE A 34 -0.75 5.20 -1.82
CA PHE A 34 -0.14 4.82 -0.56
C PHE A 34 0.50 3.43 -0.63
N SER A 35 -0.24 2.41 -1.09
CA SER A 35 0.27 1.05 -1.15
C SER A 35 1.50 0.96 -2.05
N PHE A 36 1.53 1.67 -3.20
CA PHE A 36 2.70 1.76 -4.06
C PHE A 36 3.96 2.22 -3.31
N TRP A 37 3.87 3.33 -2.58
CA TRP A 37 5.01 3.86 -1.80
C TRP A 37 5.38 2.94 -0.64
N LEU A 38 4.40 2.36 0.05
CA LEU A 38 4.61 1.36 1.09
C LEU A 38 5.39 0.15 0.54
N ARG A 39 5.01 -0.40 -0.62
CA ARG A 39 5.69 -1.56 -1.23
C ARG A 39 7.15 -1.25 -1.56
N ILE A 40 7.44 -0.07 -2.11
CA ILE A 40 8.83 0.32 -2.42
C ILE A 40 9.63 0.52 -1.13
N ALA A 41 9.08 1.27 -0.16
CA ALA A 41 9.73 1.55 1.12
C ALA A 41 9.96 0.27 1.96
N SER A 42 9.17 -0.78 1.76
CA SER A 42 9.30 -2.08 2.44
C SER A 42 10.28 -3.05 1.74
N SER A 43 10.76 -2.72 0.53
CA SER A 43 11.52 -3.65 -0.31
C SER A 43 12.95 -3.97 0.15
N LYS A 44 13.45 -3.32 1.20
CA LYS A 44 14.84 -3.42 1.71
C LYS A 44 15.94 -3.16 0.65
N THR A 45 15.59 -2.55 -0.49
CA THR A 45 16.52 -2.17 -1.55
C THR A 45 17.06 -0.75 -1.31
N PHE A 46 18.07 -0.33 -2.08
CA PHE A 46 18.51 1.08 -2.09
C PHE A 46 17.36 2.05 -2.40
N LEU A 47 16.46 1.68 -3.32
CA LEU A 47 15.27 2.47 -3.65
C LEU A 47 14.32 2.65 -2.46
N ALA A 48 14.32 1.73 -1.48
CA ALA A 48 13.52 1.87 -0.28
C ALA A 48 13.93 3.10 0.54
N LYS A 49 15.24 3.41 0.61
CA LYS A 49 15.76 4.60 1.32
C LYS A 49 15.26 5.89 0.68
N LEU A 50 15.23 5.94 -0.65
CA LEU A 50 14.74 7.09 -1.42
C LEU A 50 13.22 7.23 -1.35
N ALA A 51 12.49 6.11 -1.30
CA ALA A 51 11.04 6.09 -1.19
C ALA A 51 10.53 6.41 0.22
N TYR A 52 11.33 6.18 1.26
CA TYR A 52 10.89 6.30 2.66
C TYR A 52 10.36 7.69 3.02
N PRO A 53 11.00 8.82 2.66
CA PRO A 53 10.46 10.15 2.94
C PRO A 53 9.10 10.39 2.29
N ILE A 54 8.91 9.91 1.05
CA ILE A 54 7.65 10.04 0.31
C ILE A 54 6.57 9.18 0.97
N TYR A 55 6.88 7.93 1.28
CA TYR A 55 6.00 7.03 2.03
C TYR A 55 5.59 7.66 3.37
N TYR A 56 6.54 8.20 4.15
CA TYR A 56 6.27 8.79 5.46
C TYR A 56 5.35 10.01 5.36
N TYR A 57 5.59 10.88 4.37
CA TYR A 57 4.68 11.99 4.07
C TYR A 57 3.26 11.51 3.75
N LYS A 58 3.13 10.48 2.89
CA LYS A 58 1.83 9.89 2.53
C LYS A 58 1.14 9.22 3.72
N ARG A 59 1.87 8.50 4.57
CA ARG A 59 1.39 7.91 5.84
C ARG A 59 0.72 8.97 6.70
N LYS A 60 1.41 10.10 6.93
CA LYS A 60 0.87 11.22 7.71
C LYS A 60 -0.31 11.89 7.02
N GLN A 61 -0.19 12.18 5.71
CA GLN A 61 -1.21 12.94 4.97
C GLN A 61 -2.51 12.17 4.77
N TYR A 62 -2.47 10.85 4.65
CA TYR A 62 -3.66 10.03 4.44
C TYR A 62 -4.20 9.42 5.75
N GLY A 63 -3.51 9.59 6.87
CA GLY A 63 -3.88 8.97 8.15
C GLY A 63 -3.88 7.44 8.07
N ILE A 64 -3.09 6.86 7.16
CA ILE A 64 -2.93 5.42 7.03
C ILE A 64 -1.65 5.04 7.76
N ASP A 65 -1.80 4.44 8.93
CA ASP A 65 -0.69 3.98 9.75
C ASP A 65 -0.41 2.49 9.55
N ILE A 66 0.48 2.17 8.61
CA ILE A 66 0.98 0.82 8.38
C ILE A 66 2.50 0.88 8.28
N HIS A 67 3.22 0.30 9.22
CA HIS A 67 4.69 0.35 9.21
C HIS A 67 5.30 -0.46 8.06
N THR A 68 6.48 -0.07 7.55
CA THR A 68 7.16 -0.74 6.42
C THR A 68 7.67 -2.15 6.74
N THR A 69 7.70 -2.53 8.02
CA THR A 69 8.05 -3.89 8.45
C THR A 69 6.84 -4.82 8.55
N THR A 70 5.62 -4.28 8.44
CA THR A 70 4.38 -5.07 8.49
C THR A 70 4.39 -6.10 7.38
N LYS A 71 4.10 -7.36 7.68
CA LYS A 71 4.07 -8.42 6.67
C LYS A 71 2.74 -8.33 5.92
N ILE A 72 2.81 -8.09 4.61
CA ILE A 72 1.61 -7.92 3.77
C ILE A 72 1.77 -8.71 2.48
N GLY A 73 0.87 -9.67 2.25
CA GLY A 73 0.80 -10.46 1.04
C GLY A 73 0.39 -9.67 -0.22
N TYR A 74 0.32 -10.37 -1.35
CA TYR A 74 -0.17 -9.84 -2.64
C TYR A 74 -1.63 -9.35 -2.57
N GLY A 75 -1.99 -8.41 -3.44
CA GLY A 75 -3.37 -7.98 -3.64
C GLY A 75 -3.93 -7.16 -2.48
N LEU A 76 -3.14 -6.26 -1.90
CA LEU A 76 -3.62 -5.33 -0.90
C LEU A 76 -4.55 -4.31 -1.57
N TYR A 77 -5.74 -4.15 -0.98
CA TYR A 77 -6.69 -3.12 -1.35
C TYR A 77 -7.00 -2.24 -0.14
N ILE A 78 -6.80 -0.93 -0.31
CA ILE A 78 -7.17 0.08 0.68
C ILE A 78 -8.37 0.85 0.13
N GLY A 79 -9.53 0.63 0.74
CA GLY A 79 -10.79 1.30 0.44
C GLY A 79 -10.82 2.71 1.01
N HIS A 80 -11.42 3.64 0.27
CA HIS A 80 -11.65 5.05 0.64
C HIS A 80 -10.41 5.88 1.04
N GLY A 81 -9.21 5.29 1.05
CA GLY A 81 -7.94 5.99 1.26
C GLY A 81 -7.60 6.30 2.72
N GLY A 82 -8.11 5.51 3.67
CA GLY A 82 -7.90 5.73 5.11
C GLY A 82 -8.92 6.69 5.75
N PRO A 83 -8.72 7.08 7.02
CA PRO A 83 -7.61 6.69 7.90
C PRO A 83 -7.73 5.22 8.36
N LEU A 84 -6.64 4.58 8.78
CA LEU A 84 -6.63 3.23 9.37
C LEU A 84 -5.31 2.96 10.09
N VAL A 85 -5.26 1.95 10.97
CA VAL A 85 -4.05 1.58 11.73
C VAL A 85 -3.81 0.07 11.66
N ILE A 86 -2.60 -0.36 11.35
CA ILE A 86 -2.17 -1.77 11.35
C ILE A 86 -0.86 -1.88 12.13
N ASN A 87 -0.86 -2.77 13.12
CA ASN A 87 0.29 -3.04 13.97
C ASN A 87 1.48 -3.59 13.14
N PRO A 88 2.73 -3.14 13.41
CA PRO A 88 3.91 -3.64 12.73
C PRO A 88 4.16 -5.16 12.83
N THR A 89 3.63 -5.83 13.86
CA THR A 89 3.75 -7.29 14.08
C THR A 89 2.65 -8.09 13.38
N ALA A 90 1.61 -7.43 12.86
CA ALA A 90 0.52 -8.10 12.16
C ALA A 90 1.00 -8.75 10.85
N GLU A 91 0.39 -9.89 10.51
CA GLU A 91 0.60 -10.59 9.26
C GLU A 91 -0.68 -10.55 8.42
N LEU A 92 -0.69 -9.70 7.38
CA LEU A 92 -1.77 -9.64 6.41
C LEU A 92 -1.50 -10.64 5.28
N GLY A 93 -2.44 -11.56 5.07
CA GLY A 93 -2.39 -12.55 3.99
C GLY A 93 -2.58 -11.94 2.58
N HIS A 94 -3.04 -12.77 1.64
CA HIS A 94 -3.30 -12.35 0.26
C HIS A 94 -4.72 -11.79 0.09
N ASN A 95 -4.89 -10.86 -0.86
CA ASN A 95 -6.18 -10.29 -1.27
C ASN A 95 -6.97 -9.59 -0.15
N VAL A 96 -6.26 -9.04 0.85
CA VAL A 96 -6.86 -8.33 1.99
C VAL A 96 -7.42 -6.98 1.55
N ASN A 97 -8.63 -6.69 2.03
CA ASN A 97 -9.30 -5.40 1.90
C ASN A 97 -9.28 -4.68 3.25
N LEU A 98 -8.78 -3.45 3.28
CA LEU A 98 -8.82 -2.58 4.46
C LEU A 98 -9.71 -1.37 4.16
N SER A 99 -10.78 -1.20 4.92
CA SER A 99 -11.67 -0.03 4.82
C SER A 99 -11.24 1.08 5.78
N GLN A 100 -11.78 2.28 5.58
CA GLN A 100 -11.57 3.41 6.49
C GLN A 100 -11.96 3.05 7.93
N PHE A 101 -11.25 3.65 8.88
CA PHE A 101 -11.36 3.46 10.33
C PHE A 101 -11.07 2.04 10.84
N THR A 102 -10.53 1.15 10.00
CA THR A 102 -10.08 -0.18 10.44
C THR A 102 -8.86 -0.05 11.35
N THR A 103 -8.84 -0.82 12.44
CA THR A 103 -7.69 -0.95 13.32
C THR A 103 -7.36 -2.43 13.55
N ILE A 104 -6.11 -2.81 13.28
CA ILE A 104 -5.52 -4.08 13.72
C ILE A 104 -4.38 -3.72 14.68
N GLY A 105 -4.61 -3.93 15.98
CA GLY A 105 -3.74 -3.47 17.07
C GLY A 105 -2.66 -4.45 17.52
N ALA A 106 -2.09 -4.17 18.69
CA ALA A 106 -1.23 -5.08 19.47
C ALA A 106 -2.08 -5.93 20.39
#